data_AF-A0A967L664-F1
#
_entry.id   AF-A0A967L664-F1
#
_cell.length_a   1.000
_cell.length_b   1.000
_cell.length_c   1.000
_cell.angle_alpha   90.00
_cell.angle_beta   90.00
_cell.angle_gamma   90.00
#
_symmetry.space_group_name_H-M   'P 1'
#
loop_
_entity.id
_entity.type
_entity.pdbx_description
1 polymer ?
#
loop_
_entity_poly.entity_id
_entity_poly.type
_entity_poly.pdbx_seq_one_letter_code
_entity_poly.pdbx_strand_id
1 'polypeptide(L)'
;MRRAWQAALLAALLLALAAAGCAKSSDVEKVADANRVQDERLKALEGDVGRTLREQQQLLESLRTDVRALRGQVQLVNERTGRIAGEQSAMAQEMERTLAEQRKIARQVEDERAALRRFRLESANDLDKMRTRITDLDKLLRSPISRMPDKTAADAALRQSYFHLLNGEFDIAASQFQQFMKKHPKDPRRIEALYRRGQAFFLLRRYDHA
;
A
#
# COMPACT_ATOMS: atom_id res chain seq x y z
N MET A 1 -63.34 57.94 -117.89
CA MET A 1 -63.77 56.91 -116.93
C MET A 1 -62.64 56.09 -116.27
N ARG A 2 -61.42 55.94 -116.85
CA ARG A 2 -60.33 55.13 -116.26
C ARG A 2 -59.64 55.70 -114.99
N ARG A 3 -59.67 57.02 -114.75
CA ARG A 3 -58.98 57.65 -113.60
C ARG A 3 -59.71 57.47 -112.26
N ALA A 4 -61.03 57.26 -112.27
CA ALA A 4 -61.82 57.07 -111.04
C ALA A 4 -61.59 55.68 -110.39
N TRP A 5 -61.36 54.66 -111.22
CA TRP A 5 -61.12 53.29 -110.74
C TRP A 5 -59.74 53.09 -110.10
N GLN A 6 -58.71 53.81 -110.56
CA GLN A 6 -57.37 53.75 -109.96
C GLN A 6 -57.33 54.42 -108.59
N ALA A 7 -58.08 55.51 -108.39
CA ALA A 7 -58.19 56.15 -107.08
C ALA A 7 -58.93 55.27 -106.05
N ALA A 8 -60.00 54.59 -106.49
CA ALA A 8 -60.74 53.66 -105.62
C ALA A 8 -59.90 52.43 -105.22
N LEU A 9 -59.11 51.88 -106.13
CA LEU A 9 -58.20 50.76 -105.85
C LEU A 9 -57.07 51.16 -104.89
N LEU A 10 -56.48 52.34 -105.05
CA LEU A 10 -55.45 52.84 -104.12
C LEU A 10 -56.02 53.15 -102.74
N ALA A 11 -57.23 53.71 -102.66
CA ALA A 11 -57.91 53.96 -101.39
C ALA A 11 -58.29 52.66 -100.67
N ALA A 12 -58.77 51.65 -101.39
CA ALA A 12 -59.08 50.33 -100.83
C ALA A 12 -57.82 49.59 -100.35
N LEU A 13 -56.70 49.71 -101.09
CA LEU A 13 -55.42 49.13 -100.69
C LEU A 13 -54.87 49.82 -99.41
N LEU A 14 -54.97 51.14 -99.33
CA LEU A 14 -54.57 51.92 -98.15
C LEU A 14 -55.44 51.62 -96.93
N LEU A 15 -56.75 51.42 -97.10
CA LEU A 15 -57.64 51.00 -96.01
C LEU A 15 -57.37 49.56 -95.54
N ALA A 16 -57.07 48.65 -96.47
CA ALA A 16 -56.72 47.27 -96.12
C ALA A 16 -55.38 47.17 -95.38
N LEU A 17 -54.39 47.98 -95.78
CA LEU A 17 -53.11 48.12 -95.07
C LEU A 17 -53.26 48.77 -93.68
N ALA A 18 -54.18 49.73 -93.53
CA ALA A 18 -54.47 50.34 -92.23
C ALA A 18 -55.20 49.37 -91.26
N ALA A 19 -56.12 48.55 -91.77
CA ALA A 19 -56.88 47.59 -90.97
C ALA A 19 -56.02 46.39 -90.51
N ALA A 20 -55.04 45.96 -91.32
CA ALA A 20 -54.11 44.90 -90.95
C ALA A 20 -53.09 45.31 -89.86
N GLY A 21 -52.89 46.62 -89.63
CA GLY A 21 -51.98 47.15 -88.61
C GLY A 21 -52.55 47.21 -87.19
N CYS A 22 -53.86 47.02 -87.01
CA CYS A 22 -54.52 47.20 -85.71
C CYS A 22 -54.68 45.90 -84.90
N ALA A 23 -54.53 44.73 -85.52
CA ALA A 23 -54.51 43.46 -84.83
C ALA A 23 -53.07 43.10 -84.43
N LYS A 24 -52.51 43.73 -83.37
CA LYS A 24 -51.32 43.21 -82.64
C LYS A 24 -50.82 43.96 -81.40
N SER A 25 -51.44 45.04 -80.91
CA SER A 25 -50.87 45.76 -79.75
C SER A 25 -51.20 45.14 -78.39
N SER A 26 -52.47 44.79 -78.13
CA SER A 26 -52.94 44.28 -76.82
C SER A 26 -52.32 42.94 -76.39
N ASP A 27 -52.25 41.96 -77.29
CA ASP A 27 -51.69 40.64 -76.96
C ASP A 27 -50.16 40.69 -76.81
N VAL A 28 -49.50 41.60 -77.53
CA VAL A 28 -48.08 41.89 -77.36
C VAL A 28 -47.82 42.54 -76.00
N GLU A 29 -48.73 43.39 -75.52
CA GLU A 29 -48.63 44.03 -74.20
C GLU A 29 -48.77 43.02 -73.05
N LYS A 30 -49.75 42.11 -73.12
CA LYS A 30 -49.92 41.03 -72.12
C LYS A 30 -48.74 40.07 -72.07
N VAL A 31 -48.19 39.72 -73.23
CA VAL A 31 -46.99 38.87 -73.32
C VAL A 31 -45.77 39.63 -72.79
N ALA A 32 -45.65 40.93 -73.07
CA ALA A 32 -44.58 41.76 -72.51
C ALA A 32 -44.65 41.84 -70.98
N ASP A 33 -45.84 42.00 -70.39
CA ASP A 33 -46.02 42.01 -68.93
C ASP A 33 -45.78 40.63 -68.30
N ALA A 34 -46.24 39.55 -68.93
CA ALA A 34 -45.94 38.19 -68.47
C ALA A 34 -44.42 37.89 -68.49
N ASN A 35 -43.72 38.33 -69.54
CA ASN A 35 -42.27 38.23 -69.63
C ASN A 35 -41.58 39.07 -68.54
N ARG A 36 -42.06 40.29 -68.24
CA ARG A 36 -41.52 41.11 -67.13
C ARG A 36 -41.67 40.39 -65.78
N VAL A 37 -42.83 39.81 -65.50
CA VAL A 37 -43.07 39.08 -64.23
C VAL A 37 -42.21 37.82 -64.17
N GLN A 38 -42.02 37.12 -65.29
CA GLN A 38 -41.11 35.96 -65.36
C GLN A 38 -39.65 36.38 -65.13
N ASP A 39 -39.20 37.49 -65.71
CA ASP A 39 -37.86 38.04 -65.51
C ASP A 39 -37.63 38.44 -64.04
N GLU A 40 -38.64 39.03 -63.38
CA GLU A 40 -38.56 39.36 -61.95
C GLU A 40 -38.47 38.11 -61.07
N ARG A 41 -39.26 37.08 -61.36
CA ARG A 41 -39.20 35.79 -60.65
C ARG A 41 -37.89 35.06 -60.89
N LEU A 42 -37.37 35.09 -62.11
CA LEU A 42 -36.06 34.55 -62.47
C LEU A 42 -34.97 35.26 -61.69
N LYS A 43 -34.96 36.60 -61.65
CA LYS A 43 -34.01 37.38 -60.84
C LYS A 43 -34.10 37.07 -59.35
N ALA A 44 -35.32 36.91 -58.82
CA ALA A 44 -35.52 36.54 -57.42
C ALA A 44 -34.98 35.13 -57.12
N LEU A 45 -35.27 34.15 -58.00
CA LEU A 45 -34.76 32.79 -57.91
C LEU A 45 -33.23 32.75 -58.03
N GLU A 46 -32.64 33.44 -59.01
CA GLU A 46 -31.19 33.56 -59.17
C GLU A 46 -30.54 34.18 -57.93
N GLY A 47 -31.18 35.20 -57.34
CA GLY A 47 -30.72 35.84 -56.11
C GLY A 47 -30.80 34.95 -54.87
N ASP A 48 -31.90 34.20 -54.71
CA ASP A 48 -32.09 33.25 -53.60
C ASP A 48 -31.15 32.04 -53.75
N VAL A 49 -31.10 31.43 -54.93
CA VAL A 49 -30.18 30.32 -55.25
C VAL A 49 -28.73 30.76 -55.00
N GLY A 50 -28.34 31.95 -55.48
CA GLY A 50 -27.02 32.51 -55.24
C GLY A 50 -26.72 32.84 -53.78
N ARG A 51 -27.73 33.14 -52.95
CA ARG A 51 -27.57 33.28 -51.49
C ARG A 51 -27.37 31.92 -50.83
N THR A 52 -28.25 30.95 -51.09
CA THR A 52 -28.12 29.59 -50.52
C THR A 52 -26.82 28.88 -50.92
N LEU A 53 -26.34 29.05 -52.16
CA LEU A 53 -25.06 28.50 -52.58
C LEU A 53 -23.89 29.09 -51.80
N ARG A 54 -23.91 30.40 -51.53
CA ARG A 54 -22.87 31.06 -50.71
C ARG A 54 -22.92 30.60 -49.26
N GLU A 55 -24.12 30.44 -48.69
CA GLU A 55 -24.30 29.91 -47.34
C GLU A 55 -23.80 28.46 -47.23
N GLN A 56 -24.14 27.60 -48.19
CA GLN A 56 -23.65 26.22 -48.23
C GLN A 56 -22.13 26.14 -48.40
N GLN A 57 -21.54 27.02 -49.22
CA GLN A 57 -20.08 27.12 -49.35
C GLN A 57 -19.41 27.53 -48.03
N GLN A 58 -19.98 28.50 -47.33
CA GLN A 58 -19.48 28.91 -46.01
C GLN A 58 -19.58 27.79 -44.98
N LEU A 59 -20.71 27.07 -44.94
CA LEU A 59 -20.91 25.93 -44.05
C LEU A 59 -19.91 24.79 -44.33
N LEU A 60 -19.68 24.46 -45.61
CA LEU A 60 -18.72 23.44 -46.01
C LEU A 60 -17.29 23.79 -45.61
N GLU A 61 -16.92 25.07 -45.72
CA GLU A 61 -15.59 25.51 -45.31
C GLU A 61 -15.46 25.46 -43.78
N SER A 62 -16.49 25.89 -43.03
CA SER A 62 -16.55 25.75 -41.56
C SER A 62 -16.39 24.30 -41.11
N LEU A 63 -17.18 23.39 -41.70
CA LEU A 63 -17.11 21.94 -41.43
C LEU A 63 -15.72 21.38 -41.74
N ARG A 64 -15.07 21.83 -42.81
CA ARG A 64 -13.69 21.41 -43.14
C ARG A 64 -12.71 21.87 -42.07
N THR A 65 -12.82 23.10 -41.58
CA THR A 65 -11.99 23.60 -40.47
C THR A 65 -12.23 22.79 -39.20
N ASP A 66 -13.49 22.51 -38.85
CA ASP A 66 -13.85 21.75 -37.65
C ASP A 66 -13.33 20.30 -37.71
N VAL A 67 -13.46 19.63 -38.86
CA VAL A 67 -12.93 18.27 -39.06
C VAL A 67 -11.41 18.24 -38.91
N ARG A 68 -10.69 19.25 -39.43
CA ARG A 68 -9.23 19.36 -39.23
C ARG A 68 -8.88 19.56 -37.75
N ALA A 69 -9.61 20.45 -37.06
CA ALA A 69 -9.40 20.71 -35.64
C ALA A 69 -9.65 19.47 -34.78
N LEU A 70 -10.78 18.79 -34.99
CA LEU A 70 -11.12 17.54 -34.31
C LEU A 70 -10.09 16.44 -34.57
N ARG A 71 -9.58 16.32 -35.80
CA ARG A 71 -8.54 15.34 -36.11
C ARG A 71 -7.25 15.61 -35.33
N GLY A 72 -6.87 16.88 -35.17
CA GLY A 72 -5.74 17.28 -34.32
C GLY A 72 -5.99 16.97 -32.84
N GLN A 73 -7.20 17.23 -32.33
CA GLN A 73 -7.57 16.88 -30.96
C GLN A 73 -7.52 15.36 -30.71
N VAL A 74 -8.03 14.54 -31.65
CA VAL A 74 -7.97 13.08 -31.55
C VAL A 74 -6.52 12.57 -31.54
N GLN A 75 -5.64 13.15 -32.36
CA GLN A 75 -4.22 12.81 -32.33
C GLN A 75 -3.59 13.11 -30.96
N LEU A 76 -3.85 14.29 -30.40
CA LEU A 76 -3.35 14.67 -29.09
C LEU A 76 -3.88 13.75 -27.98
N VAL A 77 -5.16 13.38 -28.03
CA VAL A 77 -5.78 12.45 -27.07
C VAL A 77 -5.16 11.06 -27.19
N ASN A 78 -4.92 10.56 -28.41
CA ASN A 78 -4.28 9.27 -28.63
C ASN A 78 -2.84 9.25 -28.10
N GLU A 79 -2.07 10.31 -28.33
CA GLU A 79 -0.70 10.45 -27.80
C GLU A 79 -0.69 10.49 -26.27
N ARG A 80 -1.62 11.25 -25.66
CA ARG A 80 -1.75 11.30 -24.19
C ARG A 80 -2.15 9.94 -23.63
N THR A 81 -3.10 9.26 -24.26
CA THR A 81 -3.56 7.93 -23.84
C THR A 81 -2.43 6.91 -23.93
N GLY A 82 -1.64 6.94 -25.01
CA GLY A 82 -0.46 6.08 -25.18
C GLY A 82 0.60 6.34 -24.10
N ARG A 83 0.88 7.61 -23.78
CA ARG A 83 1.80 7.97 -22.68
C ARG A 83 1.31 7.46 -21.33
N ILE A 84 0.05 7.72 -21.01
CA ILE A 84 -0.56 7.27 -19.74
C ILE A 84 -0.50 5.74 -19.64
N ALA A 85 -0.81 5.02 -20.71
CA ALA A 85 -0.73 3.56 -20.73
C ALA A 85 0.70 3.06 -20.50
N GLY A 86 1.71 3.70 -21.11
CA GLY A 86 3.12 3.40 -20.89
C GLY A 86 3.56 3.66 -19.45
N GLU A 87 3.18 4.82 -18.90
CA GLU A 87 3.46 5.21 -17.51
C GLU A 87 2.80 4.24 -16.52
N GLN A 88 1.53 3.86 -16.76
CA GLN A 88 0.83 2.86 -15.94
C GLN A 88 1.54 1.50 -15.96
N SER A 89 1.99 1.05 -17.14
CA SER A 89 2.73 -0.21 -17.24
C SER A 89 4.07 -0.15 -16.49
N ALA A 90 4.80 0.97 -16.58
CA ALA A 90 6.06 1.15 -15.87
C ALA A 90 5.84 1.16 -14.34
N MET A 91 4.82 1.88 -13.88
CA MET A 91 4.44 1.95 -12.47
C MET A 91 4.01 0.59 -11.93
N ALA A 92 3.27 -0.21 -12.70
CA ALA A 92 2.88 -1.56 -12.30
C ALA A 92 4.11 -2.47 -12.11
N GLN A 93 5.07 -2.42 -13.04
CA GLN A 93 6.31 -3.20 -12.92
C GLN A 93 7.16 -2.76 -11.72
N GLU A 94 7.23 -1.46 -11.46
CA GLU A 94 7.92 -0.93 -10.29
C GLU A 94 7.24 -1.36 -9.00
N MET A 95 5.91 -1.27 -8.93
CA MET A 95 5.11 -1.73 -7.78
C MET A 95 5.36 -3.20 -7.49
N GLU A 96 5.38 -4.07 -8.50
CA GLU A 96 5.68 -5.49 -8.34
C GLU A 96 7.08 -5.73 -7.76
N ARG A 97 8.09 -5.00 -8.25
CA ARG A 97 9.46 -5.06 -7.72
C ARG A 97 9.51 -4.60 -6.27
N THR A 98 8.87 -3.49 -5.94
CA THR A 98 8.81 -2.97 -4.57
C THR A 98 8.10 -3.93 -3.63
N LEU A 99 6.99 -4.54 -4.06
CA LEU A 99 6.27 -5.55 -3.27
C LEU A 99 7.12 -6.81 -3.04
N ALA A 100 7.90 -7.24 -4.04
CA ALA A 100 8.81 -8.36 -3.89
C ALA A 100 9.92 -8.08 -2.87
N GLU A 101 10.53 -6.89 -2.92
CA GLU A 101 11.53 -6.46 -1.93
C GLU A 101 10.92 -6.30 -0.53
N GLN A 102 9.73 -5.71 -0.41
CA GLN A 102 9.03 -5.60 0.87
C GLN A 102 8.76 -6.97 1.49
N ARG A 103 8.34 -7.96 0.69
CA ARG A 103 8.14 -9.34 1.18
C ARG A 103 9.46 -9.97 1.67
N LYS A 104 10.57 -9.68 1.00
CA LYS A 104 11.89 -10.17 1.41
C LYS A 104 12.33 -9.55 2.74
N ILE A 105 12.18 -8.23 2.87
CA ILE A 105 12.46 -7.51 4.13
C ILE A 105 11.58 -8.03 5.26
N ALA A 106 10.29 -8.23 5.01
CA ALA A 106 9.37 -8.75 6.03
C ALA A 106 9.83 -10.12 6.57
N ARG A 107 10.24 -11.04 5.69
CA ARG A 107 10.80 -12.34 6.09
C ARG A 107 12.08 -12.20 6.93
N GLN A 108 13.01 -11.35 6.49
CA GLN A 108 14.25 -11.11 7.24
C GLN A 108 13.97 -10.57 8.64
N VAL A 109 13.04 -9.61 8.77
CA VAL A 109 12.64 -9.06 10.05
C VAL A 109 11.99 -10.11 10.94
N GLU A 110 11.16 -10.99 10.39
CA GLU A 110 10.56 -12.10 11.14
C GLU A 110 11.62 -13.09 11.65
N ASP A 111 12.58 -13.45 10.81
CA ASP A 111 13.68 -14.35 11.18
C ASP A 111 14.56 -13.75 12.28
N GLU A 112 14.94 -12.47 12.14
CA GLU A 112 15.72 -11.74 13.17
C GLU A 112 14.94 -11.62 14.49
N ARG A 113 13.63 -11.32 14.42
CA ARG A 113 12.77 -11.28 15.62
C ARG A 113 12.68 -12.65 16.28
N ALA A 114 12.58 -13.72 15.51
CA ALA A 114 12.56 -15.09 16.04
C ALA A 114 13.89 -15.44 16.71
N ALA A 115 15.03 -15.10 16.08
CA ALA A 115 16.35 -15.30 16.66
C ALA A 115 16.53 -14.51 17.97
N LEU A 116 16.14 -13.23 17.97
CA LEU A 116 16.20 -12.38 19.16
C LEU A 116 15.31 -12.90 20.29
N ARG A 117 14.12 -13.42 19.96
CA ARG A 117 13.22 -14.05 20.94
C ARG A 117 13.86 -15.27 21.60
N ARG A 118 14.53 -16.13 20.82
CA ARG A 118 15.25 -17.30 21.34
C ARG A 118 16.40 -16.88 22.26
N PHE A 119 17.22 -15.93 21.82
CA PHE A 119 18.33 -15.40 22.62
C PHE A 119 17.86 -14.82 23.96
N ARG A 120 16.75 -14.06 23.96
CA ARG A 120 16.16 -13.53 25.20
C ARG A 120 15.67 -14.62 26.15
N LEU A 121 15.06 -15.68 25.62
CA LEU A 121 14.59 -16.80 26.44
C LEU A 121 15.75 -17.57 27.08
N GLU A 122 16.80 -17.82 26.30
CA GLU A 122 18.02 -18.47 26.80
C GLU A 122 18.71 -17.63 27.87
N SER A 123 18.88 -16.33 27.61
CA SER A 123 19.45 -15.39 28.58
C SER A 123 18.63 -15.34 29.88
N ALA A 124 17.30 -15.33 29.78
CA ALA A 124 16.42 -15.34 30.95
C ALA A 124 16.56 -16.64 31.76
N ASN A 125 16.65 -17.78 31.09
CA ASN A 125 16.87 -19.07 31.75
C ASN A 125 18.24 -19.11 32.47
N ASP A 126 19.28 -18.60 31.83
CA ASP A 126 20.61 -18.58 32.45
C ASP A 126 20.69 -17.61 33.63
N LEU A 127 20.00 -16.47 33.57
CA LEU A 127 19.84 -15.57 34.72
C LEU A 127 19.12 -16.26 35.89
N ASP A 128 18.09 -17.06 35.62
CA ASP A 128 17.38 -17.80 36.68
C ASP A 128 18.27 -18.89 37.33
N LYS A 129 19.04 -19.62 36.52
CA LYS A 129 20.06 -20.56 37.02
C LYS A 129 21.11 -19.86 37.86
N MET A 130 21.60 -18.70 37.42
CA MET A 130 22.55 -17.90 38.20
C MET A 130 21.94 -17.43 39.52
N ARG A 131 20.69 -16.95 39.51
CA ARG A 131 19.98 -16.53 40.72
C ARG A 131 19.86 -17.67 41.72
N THR A 132 19.54 -18.87 41.24
CA THR A 132 19.46 -20.07 42.06
C THR A 132 20.83 -20.40 42.67
N ARG A 133 21.89 -20.44 41.86
CA ARG A 133 23.26 -20.68 42.35
C ARG A 133 23.73 -19.64 43.37
N ILE A 134 23.43 -18.36 43.15
CA ILE A 134 23.73 -17.28 44.09
C ILE A 134 22.98 -17.49 45.40
N THR A 135 21.71 -17.90 45.35
CA THR A 135 20.91 -18.19 46.53
C THR A 135 21.48 -19.36 47.33
N ASP A 136 21.89 -20.43 46.64
CA ASP A 136 22.51 -21.59 47.31
C ASP A 136 23.88 -21.24 47.88
N LEU A 137 24.67 -20.44 47.17
CA LEU A 137 25.94 -19.93 47.67
C LEU A 137 25.74 -19.04 48.90
N ASP A 138 24.76 -18.14 48.92
CA ASP A 138 24.43 -17.30 50.08
C ASP A 138 24.06 -18.17 51.29
N LYS A 139 23.27 -19.23 51.11
CA LYS A 139 22.99 -20.21 52.18
C LYS A 139 24.26 -20.87 52.72
N LEU A 140 25.16 -21.31 51.83
CA LEU A 140 26.44 -21.91 52.23
C LEU A 140 27.33 -20.91 52.97
N LEU A 141 27.44 -19.67 52.48
CA LEU A 141 28.25 -18.62 53.10
C LEU A 141 27.67 -18.18 54.45
N ARG A 142 26.35 -18.22 54.62
CA ARG A 142 25.68 -17.95 55.92
C ARG A 142 25.69 -19.16 56.86
N SER A 143 26.06 -20.34 56.37
CA SER A 143 26.14 -21.53 57.22
C SER A 143 27.20 -21.35 58.32
N PRO A 144 26.98 -21.87 59.54
CA PRO A 144 27.99 -21.83 60.60
C PRO A 144 29.35 -22.41 60.18
N ILE A 145 29.35 -23.34 59.22
CA ILE A 145 30.56 -24.00 58.70
C ILE A 145 31.49 -23.01 58.01
N SER A 146 30.96 -21.99 57.32
CA SER A 146 31.77 -21.06 56.51
C SER A 146 32.80 -20.29 57.35
N ARG A 147 32.48 -20.04 58.63
CA ARG A 147 33.31 -19.26 59.57
C ARG A 147 34.23 -20.11 60.44
N MET A 148 34.15 -21.43 60.35
CA MET A 148 35.03 -22.31 61.12
C MET A 148 36.49 -22.14 60.64
N PRO A 149 37.51 -22.41 61.46
CA PRO A 149 38.89 -22.55 60.97
C PRO A 149 39.02 -23.80 60.08
N ASP A 150 40.00 -23.87 59.17
CA ASP A 150 40.34 -25.09 58.39
C ASP A 150 41.86 -25.23 58.26
N LYS A 151 42.57 -25.27 59.39
CA LYS A 151 44.04 -25.30 59.40
C LYS A 151 44.59 -26.57 60.01
N THR A 152 43.79 -27.26 60.82
CA THR A 152 44.20 -28.44 61.57
C THR A 152 43.30 -29.63 61.25
N ALA A 153 43.78 -30.84 61.55
CA ALA A 153 42.96 -32.05 61.38
C ALA A 153 41.69 -32.04 62.27
N ALA A 154 41.78 -31.39 63.45
CA ALA A 154 40.64 -31.15 64.32
C ALA A 154 39.61 -30.22 63.67
N ASP A 155 40.07 -29.16 62.99
CA ASP A 155 39.19 -28.24 62.27
C ASP A 155 38.42 -28.95 61.15
N ALA A 156 39.12 -29.74 60.33
CA ALA A 156 38.51 -30.50 59.25
C ALA A 156 37.48 -31.51 59.77
N ALA A 157 37.80 -32.26 60.83
CA ALA A 157 36.90 -33.22 61.45
C ALA A 157 35.64 -32.55 62.03
N LEU A 158 35.80 -31.37 62.64
CA LEU A 158 34.67 -30.62 63.19
C LEU A 158 33.80 -30.04 62.07
N ARG A 159 34.39 -29.47 61.01
CA ARG A 159 33.66 -28.99 59.82
C ARG A 159 32.85 -30.09 59.16
N GLN A 160 33.45 -31.27 58.99
CA GLN A 160 32.77 -32.43 58.43
C GLN A 160 31.56 -32.83 59.30
N SER A 161 31.75 -32.91 60.62
CA SER A 161 30.66 -33.25 61.55
C SER A 161 29.49 -32.26 61.44
N TYR A 162 29.79 -30.96 61.33
CA TYR A 162 28.79 -29.92 61.11
C TYR A 162 28.12 -30.01 59.73
N PHE A 163 28.84 -30.41 58.68
CA PHE A 163 28.27 -30.61 57.34
C PHE A 163 27.15 -31.65 57.36
N HIS A 164 27.40 -32.81 57.95
CA HIS A 164 26.37 -33.85 58.10
C HIS A 164 25.20 -33.37 58.99
N LEU A 165 25.49 -32.61 60.05
CA LEU A 165 24.43 -32.05 60.91
C LEU A 165 23.50 -31.10 60.14
N LEU A 166 24.05 -30.22 59.29
CA LEU A 166 23.27 -29.26 58.50
C LEU A 166 22.49 -29.93 57.36
N ASN A 167 23.01 -31.03 56.82
CA ASN A 167 22.32 -31.80 55.77
C ASN A 167 21.21 -32.72 56.32
N GLY A 168 21.01 -32.74 57.64
CA GLY A 168 19.99 -33.59 58.29
C GLY A 168 20.44 -35.05 58.49
N GLU A 169 21.70 -35.35 58.21
CA GLU A 169 22.31 -36.68 58.37
C GLU A 169 22.73 -36.87 59.84
N PHE A 170 21.73 -36.84 60.73
CA PHE A 170 21.93 -36.71 62.17
C PHE A 170 22.66 -37.90 62.81
N ASP A 171 22.49 -39.10 62.27
CA ASP A 171 23.13 -40.33 62.72
C ASP A 171 24.64 -40.31 62.42
N ILE A 172 25.00 -39.90 61.21
CA ILE A 172 26.39 -39.69 60.79
C ILE A 172 27.01 -38.56 61.60
N ALA A 173 26.31 -37.44 61.75
CA ALA A 173 26.77 -36.29 62.54
C ALA A 173 27.06 -36.69 63.99
N ALA A 174 26.15 -37.41 64.66
CA ALA A 174 26.33 -37.87 66.03
C ALA A 174 27.57 -38.78 66.20
N SER A 175 27.79 -39.70 65.25
CA SER A 175 28.97 -40.56 65.21
C SER A 175 30.26 -39.76 65.01
N GLN A 176 30.27 -38.81 64.09
CA GLN A 176 31.46 -38.01 63.81
C GLN A 176 31.82 -37.06 64.95
N PHE A 177 30.84 -36.43 65.61
CA PHE A 177 31.10 -35.65 66.82
C PHE A 177 31.67 -36.53 67.94
N GLN A 178 31.18 -37.76 68.11
CA GLN A 178 31.77 -38.70 69.06
C GLN A 178 33.22 -39.05 68.71
N GLN A 179 33.51 -39.29 67.43
CA GLN A 179 34.87 -39.56 66.96
C GLN A 179 35.79 -38.36 67.15
N PHE A 180 35.31 -37.15 66.89
CA PHE A 180 36.04 -35.90 67.14
C PHE A 180 36.46 -35.80 68.61
N MET A 181 35.53 -36.00 69.54
CA MET A 181 35.83 -35.95 70.98
C MET A 181 36.82 -37.03 71.44
N LYS A 182 36.85 -38.19 70.77
CA LYS A 182 37.81 -39.28 71.03
C LYS A 182 39.20 -38.99 70.45
N LYS A 183 39.26 -38.49 69.21
CA LYS A 183 40.52 -38.23 68.48
C LYS A 183 41.20 -36.92 68.91
N HIS A 184 40.42 -35.93 69.37
CA HIS A 184 40.91 -34.62 69.79
C HIS A 184 40.47 -34.29 71.23
N PRO A 185 40.89 -35.07 72.23
CA PRO A 185 40.37 -34.96 73.60
C PRO A 185 40.75 -33.65 74.32
N LYS A 186 41.81 -32.97 73.87
CA LYS A 186 42.29 -31.69 74.42
C LYS A 186 41.78 -30.46 73.63
N ASP A 187 41.04 -30.66 72.53
CA ASP A 187 40.52 -29.54 71.75
C ASP A 187 39.45 -28.79 72.58
N PRO A 188 39.51 -27.45 72.68
CA PRO A 188 38.57 -26.67 73.48
C PRO A 188 37.11 -26.82 73.00
N ARG A 189 36.89 -27.21 71.74
CA ARG A 189 35.56 -27.41 71.15
C ARG A 189 34.97 -28.79 71.44
N ARG A 190 35.62 -29.61 72.28
CA ARG A 190 35.09 -30.93 72.70
C ARG A 190 33.72 -30.82 73.36
N ILE A 191 33.50 -29.81 74.21
CA ILE A 191 32.21 -29.60 74.88
C ILE A 191 31.12 -29.20 73.89
N GLU A 192 31.48 -28.36 72.91
CA GLU A 192 30.59 -27.99 71.81
C GLU A 192 30.22 -29.23 70.97
N ALA A 193 31.19 -30.08 70.63
CA ALA A 193 30.93 -31.34 69.92
C ALA A 193 30.01 -32.29 70.70
N LEU A 194 30.14 -32.35 72.04
CA LEU A 194 29.22 -33.11 72.89
C LEU A 194 27.79 -32.57 72.79
N TYR A 195 27.64 -31.25 72.92
CA TYR A 195 26.34 -30.58 72.79
C TYR A 195 25.71 -30.85 71.41
N ARG A 196 26.48 -30.72 70.32
CA ARG A 196 25.99 -30.98 68.95
C ARG A 196 25.64 -32.45 68.71
N ARG A 197 26.37 -33.37 69.31
CA ARG A 197 25.99 -34.80 69.32
C ARG A 197 24.66 -35.02 70.02
N GLY A 198 24.44 -34.40 71.18
CA GLY A 198 23.16 -34.45 71.90
C GLY A 198 22.03 -33.84 71.06
N GLN A 199 22.28 -32.70 70.41
CA GLN A 199 21.34 -32.07 69.48
C GLN A 199 20.97 -33.02 68.32
N ALA A 200 21.94 -33.72 67.73
CA ALA A 200 21.68 -34.69 66.67
C ALA A 200 20.80 -35.85 67.15
N PHE A 201 21.06 -36.39 68.34
CA PHE A 201 20.21 -37.43 68.94
C PHE A 201 18.81 -36.95 69.29
N PHE A 202 18.68 -35.71 69.78
CA PHE A 202 17.40 -35.08 70.02
C PHE A 202 16.56 -34.99 68.73
N LEU A 203 17.18 -34.56 67.61
CA LEU A 203 16.53 -34.49 66.30
C LEU A 203 16.15 -35.88 65.76
N LEU A 204 16.92 -36.93 66.09
CA LEU A 204 16.58 -38.34 65.85
C LEU A 204 15.53 -38.92 66.81
N ARG A 205 15.09 -38.16 67.82
CA ARG A 205 14.23 -38.61 68.93
C ARG A 205 14.80 -39.79 69.74
N ARG A 206 16.14 -39.90 69.78
CA ARG A 206 16.86 -40.91 70.57
C ARG A 206 17.37 -40.29 71.88
N TYR A 207 16.46 -40.07 72.81
CA TYR A 207 16.76 -39.32 74.04
C TYR A 207 17.74 -40.04 74.97
N ASP A 208 17.79 -41.38 74.92
CA ASP A 208 18.70 -42.19 75.75
C ASP A 208 20.19 -42.03 75.40
N HIS A 209 20.50 -41.31 74.32
CA HIS A 209 21.87 -41.11 73.81
C HIS A 209 22.30 -39.63 73.77
N ALA A 210 21.38 -38.72 74.10
CA ALA A 210 21.62 -37.28 74.16
C ALA A 210 22.40 -36.90 75.43
#